data_AF-A0A8C3N6M6-F1
#
_entry.id   AF-A0A8C3N6M6-F1
#
_cell.length_a   1.000
_cell.length_b   1.000
_cell.length_c   1.000
_cell.angle_alpha   90.00
_cell.angle_beta   90.00
_cell.angle_gamma   90.00
#
_symmetry.space_group_name_H-M   'P 1'
#
loop_
_entity.id
_entity.type
_entity.pdbx_description
1 polymer ?
#
loop_
_entity_poly.entity_id
_entity_poly.type
_entity_poly.pdbx_seq_one_letter_code
_entity_poly.pdbx_strand_id
1 'polypeptide(L)'
;PVRPHKLIALCKKFIVRKSRFGLTEVGDLSPEDMKKIRYLSLIELTAFYDALGVELKRNRVERVRGRENGLFGVPLTVLLENDQKKVPGIKVPLIFQKLLLKLEETGLETEGILRVPGSASRVKNLHQELEAKFYDDTFDWDQVRNNDAAGLLKMFIRELPSPLFTVEYLPAFITLVEKISKIKLQLQALHLLIMLMPEANRDTAKAFLQFLKKVVANEGKNKMNLWNVSMIVAPNLFIYKGKRANQQEMQAAATTAHIVRLLIRYQDILWTVPSFLISQVRKMNEAAMNNSKRQLMFDKGVRKLLRRKTMERERPERPESDIPEGVIRVYAPLHSKVSMAIQLNSQTKAKDILARFHCENSRGSSQNVRGQIQSLHEIGGNIGQHCLDPDAFMLDVYRANPQAEWVIKPKAS
;
A
#
# COMPACT_ATOMS: atom_id res chain seq x y z
N PRO A 1 15.80 -23.22 -6.48
CA PRO A 1 14.65 -23.50 -7.35
C PRO A 1 13.34 -23.73 -6.54
N VAL A 2 12.70 -22.64 -6.10
CA VAL A 2 11.29 -22.60 -5.68
C VAL A 2 10.77 -21.25 -6.14
N ARG A 3 10.05 -21.21 -7.28
CA ARG A 3 9.45 -19.96 -7.79
C ARG A 3 8.19 -19.64 -6.97
N PRO A 4 7.97 -18.40 -6.49
CA PRO A 4 6.81 -18.04 -5.69
C PRO A 4 5.59 -17.71 -6.58
N HIS A 5 4.40 -17.91 -6.03
CA HIS A 5 3.06 -17.59 -6.58
C HIS A 5 2.84 -17.80 -8.09
N LYS A 6 2.21 -18.92 -8.43
CA LYS A 6 1.60 -19.12 -9.75
C LYS A 6 0.36 -18.24 -9.86
N LEU A 7 0.45 -17.15 -10.64
CA LEU A 7 -0.72 -16.55 -11.29
C LEU A 7 -1.35 -17.63 -12.20
N ILE A 8 -2.56 -18.09 -11.84
CA ILE A 8 -3.34 -19.05 -12.63
C ILE A 8 -4.35 -18.22 -13.44
N ALA A 9 -4.36 -18.45 -14.76
CA ALA A 9 -5.38 -17.88 -15.63
C ALA A 9 -6.60 -18.81 -15.61
N LEU A 10 -7.67 -18.41 -14.93
CA LEU A 10 -8.98 -19.01 -15.08
C LEU A 10 -9.87 -17.95 -15.74
N CYS A 11 -10.28 -18.20 -16.98
CA CYS A 11 -11.18 -17.35 -17.79
C CYS A 11 -10.94 -15.82 -17.65
N LYS A 12 -9.93 -15.28 -18.34
CA LYS A 12 -9.63 -13.82 -18.45
C LYS A 12 -9.52 -13.03 -17.12
N LYS A 13 -9.46 -13.71 -15.96
CA LYS A 13 -9.23 -13.14 -14.62
C LYS A 13 -7.98 -13.77 -14.02
N PHE A 14 -7.02 -12.92 -13.64
CA PHE A 14 -5.88 -13.32 -12.81
C PHE A 14 -6.34 -13.28 -11.36
N ILE A 15 -5.98 -14.29 -10.56
CA ILE A 15 -6.29 -14.34 -9.12
C ILE A 15 -4.99 -14.62 -8.37
N VAL A 16 -4.78 -13.93 -7.24
CA VAL A 16 -3.67 -14.25 -6.35
C VAL A 16 -3.99 -15.53 -5.60
N ARG A 17 -3.18 -16.57 -5.82
CA ARG A 17 -3.30 -17.81 -5.04
C ARG A 17 -2.76 -17.56 -3.63
N LYS A 18 -3.66 -17.62 -2.63
CA LYS A 18 -3.30 -17.57 -1.21
C LYS A 18 -2.34 -18.71 -0.89
N SER A 19 -1.24 -18.37 -0.22
CA SER A 19 -0.29 -19.36 0.29
C SER A 19 -0.73 -19.84 1.67
N ARG A 20 0.05 -20.74 2.31
CA ARG A 20 -0.18 -21.07 3.73
C ARG A 20 0.05 -19.88 4.67
N PHE A 21 0.78 -18.86 4.23
CA PHE A 21 0.93 -17.58 4.93
C PHE A 21 -0.22 -16.60 4.67
N GLY A 22 -1.23 -16.98 3.86
CA GLY A 22 -2.30 -16.08 3.46
C GLY A 22 -1.88 -15.08 2.38
N LEU A 23 -2.54 -13.93 2.37
CA LEU A 23 -2.27 -12.78 1.51
C LEU A 23 -1.86 -11.59 2.38
N THR A 24 -0.78 -10.90 2.01
CA THR A 24 -0.36 -9.67 2.68
C THR A 24 -0.67 -8.50 1.76
N GLU A 25 -1.40 -7.50 2.24
CA GLU A 25 -1.56 -6.21 1.56
C GLU A 25 -0.46 -5.23 1.99
N VAL A 26 -0.25 -4.17 1.21
CA VAL A 26 0.75 -3.14 1.55
C VAL A 26 0.47 -2.49 2.91
N GLY A 27 -0.79 -2.39 3.32
CA GLY A 27 -1.17 -1.85 4.63
C GLY A 27 -0.94 -2.79 5.82
N ASP A 28 -0.57 -4.04 5.58
CA ASP A 28 -0.43 -5.04 6.63
C ASP A 28 0.97 -5.05 7.27
N LEU A 29 1.98 -4.47 6.63
CA LEU A 29 3.36 -4.43 7.12
C LEU A 29 3.72 -3.10 7.79
N SER A 30 4.72 -3.10 8.68
CA SER A 30 5.22 -1.86 9.28
C SER A 30 5.89 -0.94 8.24
N PRO A 31 5.91 0.39 8.46
CA PRO A 31 6.60 1.32 7.57
C PRO A 31 8.08 0.98 7.33
N GLU A 32 8.78 0.49 8.36
CA GLU A 32 10.19 0.08 8.29
C GLU A 32 10.40 -1.14 7.39
N ASP A 33 9.48 -2.09 7.41
CA ASP A 33 9.54 -3.26 6.53
C ASP A 33 9.09 -2.91 5.11
N MET A 34 8.08 -2.03 4.96
CA MET A 34 7.70 -1.51 3.64
C MET A 34 8.81 -0.71 2.97
N LYS A 35 9.65 0.02 3.73
CA LYS A 35 10.88 0.62 3.19
C LYS A 35 11.81 -0.44 2.60
N LYS A 36 12.01 -1.57 3.28
CA LYS A 36 12.81 -2.69 2.74
C LYS A 36 12.17 -3.32 1.51
N ILE A 37 10.85 -3.54 1.51
CA ILE A 37 10.09 -4.01 0.34
C ILE A 37 10.33 -3.12 -0.87
N ARG A 38 10.34 -1.80 -0.69
CA ARG A 38 10.62 -0.84 -1.75
C ARG A 38 12.00 -1.07 -2.38
N TYR A 39 13.05 -1.19 -1.57
CA TYR A 39 14.41 -1.45 -2.08
C TYR A 39 14.53 -2.81 -2.76
N LEU A 40 13.96 -3.87 -2.16
CA LEU A 40 13.96 -5.21 -2.74
C LEU A 40 13.19 -5.26 -4.06
N SER A 41 12.11 -4.51 -4.18
CA SER A 41 11.34 -4.39 -5.43
C SER A 41 12.16 -3.76 -6.55
N LEU A 42 13.09 -2.86 -6.24
CA LEU A 42 13.96 -2.24 -7.25
C LEU A 42 14.99 -3.26 -7.76
N ILE A 43 15.55 -4.05 -6.85
CA ILE A 43 16.49 -5.12 -7.17
C ILE A 43 15.79 -6.15 -8.05
N GLU A 44 14.60 -6.62 -7.64
CA GLU A 44 13.82 -7.57 -8.44
C GLU A 44 13.42 -6.98 -9.79
N LEU A 45 12.98 -5.71 -9.84
CA LEU A 45 12.62 -5.06 -11.11
C LEU A 45 13.84 -5.02 -12.05
N THR A 46 15.02 -4.71 -11.54
CA THR A 46 16.25 -4.69 -12.34
C THR A 46 16.56 -6.09 -12.88
N ALA A 47 16.59 -7.10 -12.01
CA ALA A 47 16.83 -8.49 -12.42
C ALA A 47 15.76 -9.03 -13.40
N PHE A 48 14.50 -8.62 -13.22
CA PHE A 48 13.39 -8.99 -14.09
C PHE A 48 13.57 -8.44 -15.50
N TYR A 49 13.99 -7.18 -15.64
CA TYR A 49 14.25 -6.55 -16.94
C TYR A 49 15.47 -7.15 -17.63
N ASP A 50 16.54 -7.42 -16.87
CA ASP A 50 17.74 -8.09 -17.37
C ASP A 50 17.41 -9.49 -17.92
N ALA A 51 16.61 -10.27 -17.18
CA ALA A 51 16.18 -11.61 -17.60
C ALA A 51 15.31 -11.60 -18.88
N LEU A 52 14.70 -10.46 -19.20
CA LEU A 52 13.89 -10.27 -20.41
C LEU A 52 14.67 -9.63 -21.56
N GLY A 53 15.94 -9.27 -21.35
CA GLY A 53 16.75 -8.56 -22.34
C GLY A 53 16.18 -7.17 -22.67
N VAL A 54 15.50 -6.53 -21.72
CA VAL A 54 14.93 -5.18 -21.89
C VAL A 54 15.69 -4.22 -20.99
N GLU A 55 16.20 -3.14 -21.56
CA GLU A 55 16.90 -2.09 -20.80
C GLU A 55 15.93 -1.40 -19.81
N LEU A 56 16.32 -1.35 -18.53
CA LEU A 56 15.61 -0.58 -17.51
C LEU A 56 15.94 0.92 -17.62
N LYS A 57 15.38 1.59 -18.63
CA LYS A 57 15.52 3.04 -18.80
C LYS A 57 14.87 3.82 -17.67
N ARG A 58 15.61 4.77 -17.11
CA ARG A 58 15.16 5.66 -16.02
C ARG A 58 15.14 7.11 -16.48
N ASN A 59 14.03 7.80 -16.24
CA ASN A 59 13.93 9.24 -16.39
C ASN A 59 14.61 9.95 -15.21
N ARG A 60 15.24 11.09 -15.48
CA ARG A 60 15.68 11.99 -14.40
C ARG A 60 14.46 12.49 -13.64
N VAL A 61 14.51 12.39 -12.31
CA VAL A 61 13.47 12.94 -11.44
C VAL A 61 13.71 14.44 -11.31
N GLU A 62 13.02 15.24 -12.11
CA GLU A 62 13.01 16.69 -11.89
C GLU A 62 12.17 16.98 -10.64
N ARG A 63 12.84 17.37 -9.56
CA ARG A 63 12.15 17.82 -8.34
C ARG A 63 11.69 19.24 -8.57
N VAL A 64 10.45 19.41 -9.02
CA VAL A 64 9.79 20.72 -8.99
C VAL A 64 9.56 21.06 -7.52
N ARG A 65 10.03 22.24 -7.10
CA ARG A 65 9.75 22.73 -5.73
C ARG A 65 8.24 22.94 -5.62
N GLY A 66 7.59 22.10 -4.82
CA GLY A 66 6.18 22.23 -4.52
C GLY A 66 5.89 23.46 -3.68
N ARG A 67 4.62 23.87 -3.65
CA ARG A 67 4.16 24.84 -2.65
C ARG A 67 4.25 24.21 -1.26
N GLU A 68 4.55 25.03 -0.27
CA GLU A 68 4.63 24.58 1.14
C GLU A 68 3.26 24.65 1.84
N ASN A 69 2.32 25.45 1.30
CA ASN A 69 0.98 25.67 1.82
C ASN A 69 -0.09 25.60 0.72
N GLY A 70 -1.34 25.41 1.13
CA GLY A 70 -2.52 25.29 0.25
C GLY A 70 -2.98 23.85 0.06
N LEU A 71 -3.81 23.62 -0.94
CA LEU A 71 -4.35 22.31 -1.31
C LEU A 71 -3.78 21.82 -2.63
N PHE A 72 -3.70 22.68 -3.65
CA PHE A 72 -3.25 22.33 -4.98
C PHE A 72 -1.78 22.72 -5.19
N GLY A 73 -1.02 21.85 -5.87
CA GLY A 73 0.41 22.06 -6.08
C GLY A 73 1.30 21.83 -4.85
N VAL A 74 0.76 21.23 -3.80
CA VAL A 74 1.47 20.86 -2.57
C VAL A 74 1.87 19.39 -2.63
N PRO A 75 3.07 18.99 -2.16
CA PRO A 75 3.44 17.57 -2.09
C PRO A 75 2.47 16.77 -1.21
N LEU A 76 2.11 15.55 -1.64
CA LEU A 76 1.19 14.67 -0.90
C LEU A 76 1.63 14.44 0.55
N THR A 77 2.94 14.35 0.80
CA THR A 77 3.48 14.17 2.16
C THR A 77 3.16 15.35 3.07
N VAL A 78 3.27 16.58 2.56
CA VAL A 78 2.97 17.81 3.31
C VAL A 78 1.46 17.93 3.58
N LEU A 79 0.63 17.60 2.59
CA LEU A 79 -0.83 17.54 2.78
C LEU A 79 -1.19 16.53 3.87
N LEU A 80 -0.64 15.32 3.80
CA LEU A 80 -0.89 14.27 4.79
C LEU A 80 -0.40 14.65 6.19
N GLU A 81 0.77 15.28 6.32
CA GLU A 81 1.27 15.75 7.62
C GLU A 81 0.31 16.77 8.26
N ASN A 82 -0.30 17.66 7.46
CA ASN A 82 -1.29 18.62 7.97
C ASN A 82 -2.63 17.95 8.26
N ASP A 83 -3.09 17.05 7.39
CA ASP A 83 -4.34 16.31 7.56
C ASP A 83 -4.28 15.39 8.79
N GLN A 84 -3.14 14.75 9.07
CA GLN A 84 -2.96 13.87 10.23
C GLN A 84 -3.01 14.60 11.57
N LYS A 85 -2.73 15.91 11.60
CA LYS A 85 -2.93 16.74 12.80
C LYS A 85 -4.42 16.89 13.14
N LYS A 86 -5.29 16.84 12.13
CA LYS A 86 -6.75 16.93 12.29
C LYS A 86 -7.41 15.57 12.43
N VAL A 87 -6.99 14.61 11.61
CA VAL A 87 -7.53 13.24 11.55
C VAL A 87 -6.36 12.24 11.64
N PRO A 88 -6.03 11.79 12.86
CA PRO A 88 -4.93 10.84 13.06
C PRO A 88 -5.10 9.56 12.25
N GLY A 89 -4.02 9.12 11.61
CA GLY A 89 -3.98 7.86 10.84
C GLY A 89 -4.45 7.98 9.38
N ILE A 90 -4.82 9.17 8.90
CA ILE A 90 -5.21 9.34 7.51
C ILE A 90 -4.04 9.10 6.54
N LYS A 91 -4.29 8.34 5.46
CA LYS A 91 -3.28 7.92 4.47
C LYS A 91 -3.44 8.54 3.08
N VAL A 92 -4.60 9.14 2.82
CA VAL A 92 -4.93 9.84 1.57
C VAL A 92 -5.31 11.27 1.93
N PRO A 93 -4.86 12.31 1.19
CA PRO A 93 -5.23 13.69 1.51
C PRO A 93 -6.74 13.89 1.59
N LEU A 94 -7.21 14.63 2.58
CA LEU A 94 -8.64 14.82 2.86
C LEU A 94 -9.36 15.47 1.67
N ILE A 95 -8.73 16.45 1.02
CA ILE A 95 -9.30 17.11 -0.18
C ILE A 95 -9.51 16.10 -1.32
N PHE A 96 -8.56 15.19 -1.51
CA PHE A 96 -8.67 14.16 -2.52
C PHE A 96 -9.81 13.19 -2.20
N GLN A 97 -9.93 12.76 -0.94
CA GLN A 97 -11.04 11.91 -0.50
C GLN A 97 -12.40 12.59 -0.67
N LYS A 98 -12.55 13.86 -0.30
CA LYS A 98 -13.80 14.60 -0.45
C LYS A 98 -14.21 14.74 -1.92
N LEU A 99 -13.27 15.00 -2.83
CA LEU A 99 -13.53 15.02 -4.28
C LEU A 99 -13.99 13.64 -4.80
N LEU A 100 -13.35 12.56 -4.35
CA LEU A 100 -13.78 11.20 -4.71
C LEU A 100 -15.17 10.90 -4.16
N LEU A 101 -15.43 11.18 -2.89
CA LEU A 101 -16.73 10.95 -2.24
C LEU A 101 -17.86 11.69 -2.96
N LYS A 102 -17.68 12.99 -3.26
CA LYS A 102 -18.68 13.76 -4.01
C LYS A 102 -19.00 13.11 -5.37
N LEU A 103 -17.98 12.65 -6.10
CA LEU A 103 -18.18 12.00 -7.40
C LEU A 103 -18.80 10.60 -7.27
N GLU A 104 -18.54 9.89 -6.18
CA GLU A 104 -19.19 8.61 -5.89
C GLU A 104 -20.67 8.77 -5.56
N GLU A 105 -21.02 9.81 -4.80
CA GLU A 105 -22.39 10.12 -4.39
C GLU A 105 -23.26 10.57 -5.56
N THR A 106 -22.77 11.48 -6.39
CA THR A 106 -23.60 12.14 -7.41
C THR A 106 -23.13 11.93 -8.86
N GLY A 107 -21.90 11.49 -9.07
CA GLY A 107 -21.25 11.48 -10.39
C GLY A 107 -21.29 10.15 -11.16
N LEU A 108 -21.48 9.00 -10.48
CA LEU A 108 -21.29 7.68 -11.09
C LEU A 108 -22.23 7.37 -12.26
N GLU A 109 -23.42 7.97 -12.29
CA GLU A 109 -24.42 7.76 -13.35
C GLU A 109 -24.40 8.87 -14.42
N THR A 110 -23.60 9.93 -14.22
CA THR A 110 -23.55 11.08 -15.13
C THR A 110 -22.92 10.69 -16.46
N GLU A 111 -23.65 10.89 -17.56
CA GLU A 111 -23.15 10.59 -18.90
C GLU A 111 -21.86 11.36 -19.19
N GLY A 112 -20.82 10.62 -19.62
CA GLY A 112 -19.54 11.21 -19.97
C GLY A 112 -18.77 11.76 -18.77
N ILE A 113 -19.03 11.30 -17.54
CA ILE A 113 -18.25 11.71 -16.35
C ILE A 113 -16.75 11.53 -16.59
N LEU A 114 -15.92 12.46 -16.09
CA LEU A 114 -14.48 12.62 -16.40
C LEU A 114 -14.16 13.08 -17.84
N ARG A 115 -14.98 12.75 -18.84
CA ARG A 115 -14.79 13.16 -20.25
C ARG A 115 -15.27 14.59 -20.49
N VAL A 116 -16.53 14.87 -20.13
CA VAL A 116 -17.16 16.17 -20.35
C VAL A 116 -16.56 17.17 -19.37
N PRO A 117 -15.97 18.30 -19.85
CA PRO A 117 -15.40 19.29 -18.97
C PRO A 117 -16.48 20.07 -18.22
N GLY A 118 -16.16 20.45 -16.98
CA GLY A 118 -16.88 21.50 -16.27
C GLY A 118 -16.68 22.88 -16.91
N SER A 119 -17.40 23.88 -16.40
CA SER A 119 -17.17 25.27 -16.84
C SER A 119 -15.83 25.75 -16.29
N ALA A 120 -14.94 26.21 -17.17
CA ALA A 120 -13.59 26.65 -16.77
C ALA A 120 -13.62 27.77 -15.72
N SER A 121 -14.56 28.73 -15.83
CA SER A 121 -14.72 29.79 -14.84
C SER A 121 -15.21 29.26 -13.50
N ARG A 122 -16.21 28.36 -13.48
CA ARG A 122 -16.68 27.75 -12.23
C ARG A 122 -15.60 26.90 -11.56
N VAL A 123 -14.89 26.06 -12.32
CA VAL A 123 -13.80 25.24 -11.78
C VAL A 123 -12.71 26.12 -11.17
N LYS A 124 -12.36 27.25 -11.82
CA LYS A 124 -11.40 28.22 -11.28
C LYS A 124 -11.89 28.85 -9.97
N ASN A 125 -13.16 29.25 -9.89
CA ASN A 125 -13.74 29.83 -8.68
C ASN A 125 -13.79 28.81 -7.54
N LEU A 126 -14.27 27.59 -7.81
CA LEU A 126 -14.32 26.50 -6.83
C LEU A 126 -12.92 26.13 -6.32
N HIS A 127 -11.90 26.15 -7.18
CA HIS A 127 -10.52 25.96 -6.77
C HIS A 127 -10.10 27.02 -5.73
N GLN A 128 -10.34 28.30 -6.02
CA GLN A 128 -9.99 29.40 -5.09
C GLN A 128 -10.76 29.29 -3.77
N GLU A 129 -12.03 28.92 -3.85
CA GLU A 129 -12.87 28.75 -2.67
C GLU A 129 -12.43 27.56 -1.81
N LEU A 130 -12.05 26.43 -2.42
CA LEU A 130 -11.46 25.29 -1.72
C LEU A 130 -10.18 25.69 -0.99
N GLU A 131 -9.25 26.36 -1.68
CA GLU A 131 -7.98 26.84 -1.08
C GLU A 131 -8.22 27.71 0.17
N ALA A 132 -9.29 28.50 0.19
CA ALA A 132 -9.62 29.37 1.31
C ALA A 132 -10.43 28.67 2.43
N LYS A 133 -11.39 27.81 2.08
CA LYS A 133 -12.45 27.37 3.01
C LYS A 133 -12.38 25.90 3.43
N PHE A 134 -11.59 25.07 2.75
CA PHE A 134 -11.62 23.62 2.95
C PHE A 134 -11.32 23.19 4.38
N TYR A 135 -10.29 23.79 4.98
CA TYR A 135 -9.83 23.42 6.31
C TYR A 135 -10.66 24.01 7.45
N ASP A 136 -11.47 25.03 7.15
CA ASP A 136 -12.43 25.62 8.07
C ASP A 136 -13.80 24.93 8.00
N ASP A 137 -13.95 23.92 7.11
CA ASP A 137 -15.18 23.16 6.88
C ASP A 137 -16.38 24.04 6.48
N THR A 138 -16.11 25.18 5.82
CA THR A 138 -17.13 26.15 5.37
C THR A 138 -17.38 26.13 3.86
N PHE A 139 -16.80 25.15 3.16
CA PHE A 139 -16.98 24.97 1.72
C PHE A 139 -18.30 24.21 1.43
N ASP A 140 -19.16 24.79 0.60
CA ASP A 140 -20.44 24.20 0.22
C ASP A 140 -20.28 23.16 -0.91
N TRP A 141 -20.27 21.88 -0.54
CA TRP A 141 -20.15 20.77 -1.48
C TRP A 141 -21.43 20.52 -2.30
N ASP A 142 -22.59 21.02 -1.89
CA ASP A 142 -23.86 20.75 -2.57
C ASP A 142 -23.97 21.52 -3.89
N GLN A 143 -23.33 22.68 -3.99
CA GLN A 143 -23.26 23.48 -5.21
C GLN A 143 -22.30 22.94 -6.26
N VAL A 144 -21.44 21.98 -5.89
CA VAL A 144 -20.42 21.45 -6.80
C VAL A 144 -21.03 20.45 -7.78
N ARG A 145 -21.04 20.83 -9.06
CA ARG A 145 -21.51 19.95 -10.14
C ARG A 145 -20.50 18.84 -10.43
N ASN A 146 -21.00 17.68 -10.86
CA ASN A 146 -20.19 16.48 -11.14
C ASN A 146 -19.02 16.74 -12.12
N ASN A 147 -19.27 17.48 -13.21
CA ASN A 147 -18.23 17.78 -14.20
C ASN A 147 -17.17 18.77 -13.66
N ASP A 148 -17.56 19.65 -12.72
CA ASP A 148 -16.64 20.58 -12.08
C ASP A 148 -15.77 19.83 -11.05
N ALA A 149 -16.37 18.95 -10.22
CA ALA A 149 -15.65 18.06 -9.30
C ALA A 149 -14.66 17.14 -10.04
N ALA A 150 -15.07 16.55 -11.17
CA ALA A 150 -14.20 15.76 -12.04
C ALA A 150 -13.04 16.60 -12.61
N GLY A 151 -13.29 17.87 -12.93
CA GLY A 151 -12.28 18.83 -13.35
C GLY A 151 -11.25 19.09 -12.25
N LEU A 152 -11.71 19.38 -11.03
CA LEU A 152 -10.88 19.61 -9.85
C LEU A 152 -10.05 18.39 -9.47
N LEU A 153 -10.63 17.17 -9.51
CA LEU A 153 -9.90 15.92 -9.25
C LEU A 153 -8.73 15.73 -10.23
N LYS A 154 -8.97 15.92 -11.53
CA LYS A 154 -7.91 15.85 -12.56
C LYS A 154 -6.87 16.95 -12.39
N MET A 155 -7.31 18.15 -12.01
CA MET A 155 -6.43 19.30 -11.74
C MET A 155 -5.50 19.02 -10.56
N PHE A 156 -6.04 18.51 -9.44
CA PHE A 156 -5.27 18.14 -8.26
C PHE A 156 -4.11 17.20 -8.61
N ILE A 157 -4.40 16.11 -9.34
CA ILE A 157 -3.39 15.13 -9.75
C ILE A 157 -2.32 15.77 -10.64
N ARG A 158 -2.74 16.58 -11.63
CA ARG A 158 -1.85 17.21 -12.61
C ARG A 158 -0.96 18.30 -12.00
N GLU A 159 -1.43 18.93 -10.92
CA GLU A 159 -0.69 20.01 -10.25
C GLU A 159 0.28 19.51 -9.19
N LEU A 160 0.23 18.22 -8.80
CA LEU A 160 1.20 17.64 -7.89
C LEU A 160 2.64 17.95 -8.34
N PRO A 161 3.54 18.37 -7.41
CA PRO A 161 4.94 18.66 -7.74
C PRO A 161 5.70 17.47 -8.33
N SER A 162 5.30 16.26 -7.94
CA SER A 162 5.72 15.01 -8.56
C SER A 162 4.48 14.24 -9.04
N PRO A 163 4.51 13.60 -10.22
CA PRO A 163 3.38 12.84 -10.71
C PRO A 163 2.94 11.75 -9.72
N LEU A 164 1.64 11.47 -9.70
CA LEU A 164 1.04 10.51 -8.76
C LEU A 164 1.70 9.12 -8.90
N PHE A 165 1.92 8.66 -10.13
CA PHE A 165 2.70 7.45 -10.40
C PHE A 165 4.18 7.80 -10.62
N THR A 166 5.09 6.97 -10.12
CA THR A 166 6.53 7.16 -10.29
C THR A 166 6.92 7.03 -11.77
N VAL A 167 6.98 8.17 -12.45
CA VAL A 167 7.37 8.32 -13.86
C VAL A 167 8.85 8.04 -14.14
N GLU A 168 9.65 7.85 -13.10
CA GLU A 168 11.08 7.48 -13.20
C GLU A 168 11.26 6.23 -14.07
N TYR A 169 10.44 5.19 -13.86
CA TYR A 169 10.53 3.91 -14.57
C TYR A 169 9.52 3.75 -15.71
N LEU A 170 8.77 4.81 -16.04
CA LEU A 170 7.75 4.76 -17.07
C LEU A 170 8.30 4.40 -18.47
N PRO A 171 9.45 4.91 -18.93
CA PRO A 171 10.00 4.52 -20.23
C PRO A 171 10.32 3.03 -20.31
N ALA A 172 10.85 2.45 -19.24
CA ALA A 172 11.09 1.02 -19.16
C ALA A 172 9.78 0.24 -19.28
N PHE A 173 8.73 0.69 -18.59
CA PHE A 173 7.44 0.01 -18.62
C PHE A 173 6.72 0.13 -19.97
N ILE A 174 6.80 1.29 -20.63
CA ILE A 174 6.33 1.46 -22.02
C ILE A 174 7.05 0.46 -22.93
N THR A 175 8.39 0.43 -22.87
CA THR A 175 9.21 -0.50 -23.67
C THR A 175 8.83 -1.96 -23.42
N LEU A 176 8.60 -2.34 -22.16
CA LEU A 176 8.18 -3.68 -21.78
C LEU A 176 6.82 -4.04 -22.39
N VAL A 177 5.83 -3.16 -22.27
CA VAL A 177 4.47 -3.42 -22.80
C VAL A 177 4.48 -3.52 -24.32
N GLU A 178 5.31 -2.74 -25.00
CA GLU A 178 5.46 -2.76 -26.46
C GLU A 178 6.17 -4.02 -26.95
N LYS A 179 7.23 -4.47 -26.27
CA LYS A 179 8.01 -5.65 -26.68
C LYS A 179 7.40 -6.98 -26.23
N ILE A 180 6.66 -6.98 -25.13
CA ILE A 180 6.22 -8.21 -24.48
C ILE A 180 4.69 -8.23 -24.38
N SER A 181 4.07 -9.05 -25.22
CA SER A 181 2.61 -9.27 -25.24
C SER A 181 2.10 -10.16 -24.10
N LYS A 182 2.99 -10.85 -23.38
CA LYS A 182 2.63 -11.73 -22.25
C LYS A 182 2.15 -10.90 -21.06
N ILE A 183 0.83 -10.79 -20.93
CA ILE A 183 0.15 -10.05 -19.84
C ILE A 183 0.68 -10.40 -18.43
N LYS A 184 1.04 -11.66 -18.18
CA LYS A 184 1.59 -12.06 -16.88
C LYS A 184 2.89 -11.33 -16.54
N LEU A 185 3.78 -11.14 -17.52
CA LEU A 185 5.04 -10.42 -17.35
C LEU A 185 4.79 -8.92 -17.17
N GLN A 186 3.86 -8.35 -17.94
CA GLN A 186 3.44 -6.96 -17.79
C GLN A 186 2.89 -6.69 -16.37
N LEU A 187 2.04 -7.60 -15.85
CA LEU A 187 1.50 -7.50 -14.50
C LEU A 187 2.57 -7.66 -13.42
N GLN A 188 3.56 -8.55 -13.62
CA GLN A 188 4.67 -8.69 -12.67
C GLN A 188 5.50 -7.40 -12.57
N ALA A 189 5.86 -6.79 -13.70
CA ALA A 189 6.55 -5.51 -13.68
C ALA A 189 5.70 -4.40 -13.05
N LEU A 190 4.41 -4.31 -13.41
CA LEU A 190 3.50 -3.33 -12.85
C LEU A 190 3.37 -3.48 -11.33
N HIS A 191 3.30 -4.72 -10.85
CA HIS A 191 3.22 -5.03 -9.43
C HIS A 191 4.47 -4.54 -8.67
N LEU A 192 5.67 -4.80 -9.20
CA LEU A 192 6.91 -4.30 -8.62
C LEU A 192 7.00 -2.76 -8.66
N LEU A 193 6.49 -2.12 -9.71
CA LEU A 193 6.40 -0.67 -9.80
C LEU A 193 5.49 -0.07 -8.71
N ILE A 194 4.36 -0.71 -8.40
CA ILE A 194 3.48 -0.29 -7.29
C ILE A 194 4.21 -0.41 -5.94
N MET A 195 4.99 -1.48 -5.74
CA MET A 195 5.80 -1.64 -4.53
C MET A 195 6.92 -0.58 -4.42
N LEU A 196 7.36 -0.01 -5.55
CA LEU A 196 8.40 1.04 -5.59
C LEU A 196 7.89 2.45 -5.25
N MET A 197 6.58 2.67 -5.36
CA MET A 197 5.99 3.98 -5.13
C MET A 197 6.22 4.48 -3.69
N PRO A 198 6.33 5.80 -3.47
CA PRO A 198 6.19 6.37 -2.15
C PRO A 198 4.82 6.01 -1.54
N GLU A 199 4.75 5.94 -0.20
CA GLU A 199 3.54 5.54 0.51
C GLU A 199 2.34 6.43 0.21
N ALA A 200 2.49 7.75 0.39
CA ALA A 200 1.47 8.74 0.09
C ALA A 200 0.93 8.63 -1.36
N ASN A 201 1.84 8.46 -2.32
CA ASN A 201 1.49 8.28 -3.74
C ASN A 201 0.72 6.99 -3.97
N ARG A 202 1.17 5.88 -3.37
CA ARG A 202 0.56 4.55 -3.54
C ARG A 202 -0.84 4.49 -2.95
N ASP A 203 -1.05 5.04 -1.77
CA ASP A 203 -2.36 5.03 -1.10
C ASP A 203 -3.35 5.94 -1.84
N THR A 204 -2.90 7.12 -2.27
CA THR A 204 -3.69 8.04 -3.10
C THR A 204 -4.04 7.40 -4.46
N ALA A 205 -3.09 6.71 -5.09
CA ALA A 205 -3.32 5.98 -6.33
C ALA A 205 -4.29 4.80 -6.16
N LYS A 206 -4.23 4.08 -5.03
CA LYS A 206 -5.17 3.01 -4.69
C LYS A 206 -6.60 3.55 -4.59
N ALA A 207 -6.81 4.63 -3.83
CA ALA A 207 -8.11 5.27 -3.70
C ALA A 207 -8.65 5.75 -5.07
N PHE A 208 -7.79 6.38 -5.88
CA PHE A 208 -8.18 6.83 -7.22
C PHE A 208 -8.58 5.67 -8.14
N LEU A 209 -7.78 4.61 -8.20
CA LEU A 209 -8.07 3.44 -9.04
C LEU A 209 -9.34 2.69 -8.60
N GLN A 210 -9.64 2.67 -7.30
CA GLN A 210 -10.89 2.13 -6.77
C GLN A 210 -12.10 2.94 -7.24
N PHE A 211 -12.02 4.27 -7.19
CA PHE A 211 -13.04 5.15 -7.75
C PHE A 211 -13.25 4.90 -9.25
N LEU A 212 -12.16 4.81 -10.04
CA LEU A 212 -12.26 4.53 -11.47
C LEU A 212 -12.91 3.17 -11.76
N LYS A 213 -12.69 2.16 -10.91
CA LYS A 213 -13.39 0.86 -11.01
C LYS A 213 -14.89 1.02 -10.85
N LYS A 214 -15.35 1.88 -9.92
CA LYS A 214 -16.77 2.19 -9.72
C LYS A 214 -17.36 2.92 -10.93
N VAL A 215 -16.63 3.87 -11.53
CA VAL A 215 -17.06 4.55 -12.78
C VAL A 215 -17.25 3.52 -13.90
N VAL A 216 -16.26 2.67 -14.14
CA VAL A 216 -16.32 1.63 -15.19
C VAL A 216 -17.44 0.62 -14.91
N ALA A 217 -17.67 0.25 -13.66
CA ALA A 217 -18.78 -0.65 -13.30
C ALA A 217 -20.17 -0.07 -13.62
N ASN A 218 -20.29 1.27 -13.72
CA ASN A 218 -21.52 1.98 -14.06
C ASN A 218 -21.61 2.36 -15.56
N GLU A 219 -20.78 1.75 -16.43
CA GLU A 219 -20.73 2.03 -17.87
C GLU A 219 -22.11 2.04 -18.55
N GLY A 220 -23.03 1.17 -18.14
CA GLY A 220 -24.38 1.11 -18.70
C GLY A 220 -25.15 2.43 -18.62
N LYS A 221 -24.91 3.22 -17.57
CA LYS A 221 -25.53 4.53 -17.34
C LYS A 221 -24.65 5.67 -17.83
N ASN A 222 -23.42 5.76 -17.34
CA ASN A 222 -22.53 6.89 -17.62
C ASN A 222 -21.84 6.84 -19.00
N LYS A 223 -21.93 5.72 -19.74
CA LYS A 223 -21.32 5.50 -21.07
C LYS A 223 -19.78 5.57 -21.08
N MET A 224 -19.15 5.42 -19.92
CA MET A 224 -17.70 5.48 -19.75
C MET A 224 -17.11 4.07 -19.57
N ASN A 225 -16.76 3.45 -20.69
CA ASN A 225 -16.10 2.14 -20.68
C ASN A 225 -14.66 2.22 -20.16
N LEU A 226 -14.08 1.05 -19.84
CA LEU A 226 -12.72 0.93 -19.30
C LEU A 226 -11.66 1.63 -20.18
N TRP A 227 -11.77 1.56 -21.50
CA TRP A 227 -10.82 2.18 -22.42
C TRP A 227 -10.95 3.71 -22.44
N ASN A 228 -12.17 4.23 -22.48
CA ASN A 228 -12.48 5.65 -22.44
C ASN A 228 -11.93 6.29 -21.16
N VAL A 229 -12.19 5.66 -20.01
CA VAL A 229 -11.66 6.11 -18.72
C VAL A 229 -10.13 6.11 -18.74
N SER A 230 -9.50 5.05 -19.26
CA SER A 230 -8.04 4.94 -19.30
C SER A 230 -7.39 6.02 -20.16
N MET A 231 -7.96 6.31 -21.34
CA MET A 231 -7.49 7.37 -22.25
C MET A 231 -7.56 8.77 -21.63
N ILE A 232 -8.62 9.06 -20.87
CA ILE A 232 -8.79 10.38 -20.23
C ILE A 232 -7.85 10.55 -19.04
N VAL A 233 -7.62 9.48 -18.30
CA VAL A 233 -6.88 9.53 -17.04
C VAL A 233 -5.37 9.47 -17.27
N ALA A 234 -4.88 8.67 -18.23
CA ALA A 234 -3.45 8.50 -18.49
C ALA A 234 -2.66 9.81 -18.64
N PRO A 235 -3.16 10.84 -19.36
CA PRO A 235 -2.52 12.15 -19.43
C PRO A 235 -2.30 12.82 -18.07
N ASN A 236 -3.21 12.64 -17.12
CA ASN A 236 -3.12 13.26 -15.80
C ASN A 236 -2.16 12.48 -14.87
N LEU A 237 -1.94 11.19 -15.13
CA LEU A 237 -1.07 10.35 -14.30
C LEU A 237 0.41 10.38 -14.71
N PHE A 238 0.69 10.59 -16.00
CA PHE A 238 2.02 10.32 -16.58
C PHE A 238 2.68 11.51 -17.29
N ILE A 239 1.97 12.60 -17.60
CA ILE A 239 2.54 13.69 -18.40
C ILE A 239 3.47 14.58 -17.56
N TYR A 240 4.72 14.66 -18.02
CA TYR A 240 5.69 15.69 -17.66
C TYR A 240 5.37 17.00 -18.39
N LYS A 241 5.48 18.14 -17.70
CA LYS A 241 5.44 19.47 -18.32
C LYS A 241 6.72 19.67 -19.16
N GLY A 242 6.70 19.24 -20.43
CA GLY A 242 7.81 19.34 -21.38
C GLY A 242 7.32 19.24 -22.83
N LYS A 243 7.98 19.95 -23.77
CA LYS A 243 7.44 20.42 -25.06
C LYS A 243 7.23 19.37 -26.19
N ARG A 244 6.12 19.60 -26.93
CA ARG A 244 5.74 19.31 -28.35
C ARG A 244 5.48 17.86 -28.81
N ALA A 245 4.25 17.69 -29.33
CA ALA A 245 3.70 16.45 -29.89
C ALA A 245 4.31 16.02 -31.23
N ASN A 246 4.93 14.82 -31.21
CA ASN A 246 5.38 14.07 -32.39
C ASN A 246 4.63 12.72 -32.48
N GLN A 247 4.73 12.01 -33.61
CA GLN A 247 4.08 10.70 -33.83
C GLN A 247 4.45 9.62 -32.79
N GLN A 248 5.66 9.72 -32.22
CA GLN A 248 6.13 8.91 -31.10
C GLN A 248 5.34 9.17 -29.79
N GLU A 249 4.83 10.39 -29.57
CA GLU A 249 3.98 10.69 -28.41
C GLU A 249 2.58 10.06 -28.52
N MET A 250 2.04 9.90 -29.74
CA MET A 250 0.73 9.27 -29.93
C MET A 250 0.79 7.77 -29.59
N GLN A 251 1.85 7.08 -30.02
CA GLN A 251 2.08 5.69 -29.61
C GLN A 251 2.28 5.59 -28.10
N ALA A 252 3.06 6.49 -27.50
CA ALA A 252 3.24 6.56 -26.05
C ALA A 252 1.92 6.85 -25.31
N ALA A 253 1.02 7.66 -25.87
CA ALA A 253 -0.30 7.94 -25.30
C ALA A 253 -1.19 6.68 -25.30
N ALA A 254 -1.21 5.93 -26.41
CA ALA A 254 -1.94 4.65 -26.47
C ALA A 254 -1.36 3.61 -25.49
N THR A 255 -0.03 3.51 -25.40
CA THR A 255 0.64 2.61 -24.46
C THR A 255 0.37 3.00 -23.01
N THR A 256 0.42 4.29 -22.66
CA THR A 256 0.11 4.76 -21.30
C THR A 256 -1.37 4.58 -20.94
N ALA A 257 -2.30 4.77 -21.87
CA ALA A 257 -3.70 4.40 -21.68
C ALA A 257 -3.86 2.88 -21.45
N HIS A 258 -3.12 2.06 -22.19
CA HIS A 258 -3.10 0.61 -21.94
C HIS A 258 -2.58 0.28 -20.54
N ILE A 259 -1.56 0.98 -20.06
CA ILE A 259 -1.04 0.83 -18.69
C ILE A 259 -2.12 1.17 -17.66
N VAL A 260 -2.83 2.29 -17.81
CA VAL A 260 -3.96 2.65 -16.92
C VAL A 260 -5.05 1.59 -16.97
N ARG A 261 -5.34 1.04 -18.15
CA ARG A 261 -6.30 -0.05 -18.30
C ARG A 261 -5.90 -1.29 -17.49
N LEU A 262 -4.62 -1.66 -17.49
CA LEU A 262 -4.10 -2.76 -16.68
C LEU A 262 -4.20 -2.45 -15.19
N LEU A 263 -3.85 -1.22 -14.79
CA LEU A 263 -3.98 -0.74 -13.41
C LEU A 263 -5.42 -0.88 -12.91
N ILE A 264 -6.41 -0.32 -13.64
CA ILE A 264 -7.82 -0.37 -13.23
C ILE A 264 -8.34 -1.81 -13.20
N ARG A 265 -8.03 -2.61 -14.23
CA ARG A 265 -8.57 -3.97 -14.38
C ARG A 265 -8.02 -4.96 -13.34
N TYR A 266 -6.75 -4.83 -12.96
CA TYR A 266 -6.05 -5.81 -12.12
C TYR A 266 -5.63 -5.27 -10.75
N GLN A 267 -6.17 -4.11 -10.34
CA GLN A 267 -5.82 -3.45 -9.07
C GLN A 267 -5.91 -4.37 -7.85
N ASP A 268 -6.88 -5.30 -7.79
CA ASP A 268 -7.07 -6.20 -6.65
C ASP A 268 -5.83 -7.09 -6.37
N ILE A 269 -4.96 -7.27 -7.37
CA ILE A 269 -3.71 -8.03 -7.26
C ILE A 269 -2.53 -7.12 -6.91
N LEU A 270 -2.53 -5.89 -7.44
CA LEU A 270 -1.38 -4.99 -7.45
C LEU A 270 -1.05 -4.42 -6.06
N TRP A 271 -2.01 -4.41 -5.14
CA TRP A 271 -1.85 -3.90 -3.77
C TRP A 271 -1.39 -4.96 -2.76
N THR A 272 -1.04 -6.16 -3.24
CA THR A 272 -0.55 -7.27 -2.41
C THR A 272 0.96 -7.24 -2.35
N VAL A 273 1.58 -7.73 -1.28
CA VAL A 273 3.04 -7.86 -1.19
C VAL A 273 3.43 -9.28 -1.60
N PRO A 274 4.24 -9.47 -2.65
CA PRO A 274 4.76 -10.78 -3.02
C PRO A 274 5.47 -11.47 -1.84
N SER A 275 5.10 -12.73 -1.53
CA SER A 275 5.64 -13.45 -0.37
C SER A 275 7.16 -13.61 -0.36
N PHE A 276 7.79 -13.65 -1.54
CA PHE A 276 9.25 -13.75 -1.62
C PHE A 276 9.93 -12.49 -1.11
N LEU A 277 9.32 -11.31 -1.32
CA LEU A 277 9.83 -10.06 -0.76
C LEU A 277 9.68 -10.06 0.76
N ILE A 278 8.56 -10.59 1.28
CA ILE A 278 8.37 -10.78 2.74
C ILE A 278 9.45 -11.72 3.30
N SER A 279 9.72 -12.84 2.62
CA SER A 279 10.79 -13.77 3.00
C SER A 279 12.17 -13.09 3.00
N GLN A 280 12.46 -12.23 2.02
CA GLN A 280 13.70 -11.46 1.98
C GLN A 280 13.78 -10.44 3.12
N VAL A 281 12.69 -9.74 3.42
CA VAL A 281 12.61 -8.83 4.59
C VAL A 281 12.92 -9.58 5.88
N ARG A 282 12.33 -10.77 6.07
CA ARG A 282 12.61 -11.59 7.26
C ARG A 282 14.10 -11.91 7.40
N LYS A 283 14.74 -12.35 6.32
CA LYS A 283 16.18 -12.64 6.30
C LYS A 283 17.03 -11.40 6.60
N MET A 284 16.64 -10.23 6.06
CA MET A 284 17.34 -8.98 6.32
C MET A 284 17.24 -8.57 7.79
N ASN A 285 16.06 -8.68 8.39
CA ASN A 285 15.84 -8.37 9.80
C ASN A 285 16.61 -9.33 10.72
N GLU A 286 16.59 -10.62 10.42
CA GLU A 286 17.35 -11.63 11.15
C GLU A 286 18.87 -11.37 11.08
N ALA A 287 19.40 -11.05 9.89
CA ALA A 287 20.80 -10.70 9.71
C ALA A 287 21.18 -9.43 10.50
N ALA A 288 20.33 -8.39 10.48
CA ALA A 288 20.54 -7.17 11.24
C ALA A 288 20.58 -7.44 12.76
N MET A 289 19.65 -8.24 13.27
CA MET A 289 19.63 -8.65 14.68
C MET A 289 20.87 -9.44 15.09
N ASN A 290 21.32 -10.37 14.24
CA ASN A 290 22.50 -11.17 14.52
C ASN A 290 23.78 -10.31 14.52
N ASN A 291 23.88 -9.34 13.62
CA ASN A 291 24.99 -8.39 13.60
C ASN A 291 25.00 -7.51 14.86
N SER A 292 23.84 -6.99 15.28
CA SER A 292 23.74 -6.22 16.53
C SER A 292 24.10 -7.05 17.76
N LYS A 293 23.67 -8.32 17.84
CA LYS A 293 24.07 -9.24 18.92
C LYS A 293 25.57 -9.49 18.93
N ARG A 294 26.19 -9.71 17.77
CA ARG A 294 27.65 -9.89 17.64
C ARG A 294 28.40 -8.63 18.08
N GLN A 295 27.94 -7.45 17.70
CA GLN A 295 28.52 -6.18 18.13
C GLN A 295 28.40 -5.97 19.64
N LEU A 296 27.23 -6.26 20.23
CA LEU A 296 27.02 -6.23 21.69
C LEU A 296 27.93 -7.21 22.42
N MET A 297 28.13 -8.43 21.90
CA MET A 297 29.05 -9.41 22.47
C MET A 297 30.51 -8.94 22.37
N PHE A 298 30.89 -8.32 21.25
CA PHE A 298 32.21 -7.72 21.08
C PHE A 298 32.44 -6.59 22.09
N ASP A 299 31.47 -5.68 22.26
CA ASP A 299 31.53 -4.59 23.24
C ASP A 299 31.57 -5.11 24.68
N LYS A 300 30.80 -6.16 25.02
CA LYS A 300 30.90 -6.86 26.32
C LYS A 300 32.31 -7.45 26.49
N GLY A 301 32.88 -8.05 25.45
CA GLY A 301 34.24 -8.60 25.44
C GLY A 301 35.30 -7.52 25.66
N VAL A 302 35.19 -6.38 24.96
CA VAL A 302 36.06 -5.21 25.15
C VAL A 302 35.91 -4.63 26.55
N ARG A 303 34.68 -4.45 27.06
CA ARG A 303 34.44 -4.01 28.43
C ARG A 303 35.00 -4.99 29.46
N LYS A 304 34.94 -6.30 29.20
CA LYS A 304 35.52 -7.35 30.07
C LYS A 304 37.05 -7.33 30.04
N LEU A 305 37.65 -7.02 28.89
CA LEU A 305 39.09 -6.79 28.76
C LEU A 305 39.53 -5.52 29.52
N LEU A 306 38.72 -4.45 29.46
CA LEU A 306 38.93 -3.19 30.19
C LEU A 306 38.62 -3.30 31.69
N ARG A 307 37.73 -4.23 32.12
CA ARG A 307 37.34 -4.48 33.51
C ARG A 307 38.27 -5.42 34.28
N ARG A 308 39.51 -5.64 33.83
CA ARG A 308 40.50 -6.42 34.61
C ARG A 308 40.92 -5.75 35.96
N LYS A 309 40.29 -4.63 36.35
CA LYS A 309 40.30 -4.05 37.70
C LYS A 309 38.92 -3.47 38.09
N THR A 310 37.89 -4.29 38.26
CA THR A 310 36.81 -4.09 39.27
C THR A 310 35.80 -5.23 39.19
N MET A 311 35.60 -5.93 40.31
CA MET A 311 34.50 -6.89 40.46
C MET A 311 33.20 -6.13 40.65
N GLU A 312 32.30 -6.22 39.67
CA GLU A 312 30.88 -5.94 39.88
C GLU A 312 30.05 -7.11 39.36
N ARG A 313 29.13 -7.52 40.22
CA ARG A 313 28.21 -8.65 40.12
C ARG A 313 27.21 -8.40 38.99
N GLU A 314 27.22 -9.24 37.95
CA GLU A 314 26.27 -9.18 36.85
C GLU A 314 24.85 -9.60 37.30
N ARG A 315 23.82 -8.88 36.82
CA ARG A 315 22.40 -9.24 36.99
C ARG A 315 22.01 -10.35 36.01
N PRO A 316 21.14 -11.31 36.38
CA PRO A 316 20.73 -12.37 35.48
C PRO A 316 19.91 -11.85 34.31
N GLU A 317 20.17 -12.39 33.11
CA GLU A 317 19.31 -12.25 31.94
C GLU A 317 17.95 -12.95 32.20
N ARG A 318 16.86 -12.42 31.63
CA ARG A 318 15.50 -12.93 31.84
C ARG A 318 15.40 -14.39 31.37
N PRO A 319 14.70 -15.28 32.09
CA PRO A 319 14.55 -16.67 31.67
C PRO A 319 13.76 -16.74 30.36
N GLU A 320 14.28 -17.49 29.38
CA GLU A 320 13.52 -17.97 28.24
C GLU A 320 12.29 -18.71 28.79
N SER A 321 11.09 -18.23 28.46
CA SER A 321 9.87 -18.88 28.93
C SER A 321 9.74 -20.26 28.28
N ASP A 322 9.66 -21.32 29.09
CA ASP A 322 9.41 -22.72 28.73
C ASP A 322 8.03 -22.91 28.07
N ILE A 323 7.83 -22.37 26.87
CA ILE A 323 6.62 -22.58 26.09
C ILE A 323 6.85 -23.82 25.21
N PRO A 324 6.03 -24.88 25.32
CA PRO A 324 6.16 -26.07 24.49
C PRO A 324 6.11 -25.72 23.00
N GLU A 325 6.85 -26.45 22.17
CA GLU A 325 6.88 -26.22 20.72
C GLU A 325 5.47 -26.24 20.13
N GLY A 326 5.13 -25.20 19.36
CA GLY A 326 3.81 -25.06 18.74
C GLY A 326 2.73 -24.51 19.67
N VAL A 327 3.04 -24.10 20.91
CA VAL A 327 2.16 -23.25 21.73
C VAL A 327 2.55 -21.80 21.53
N ILE A 328 1.56 -20.93 21.27
CA ILE A 328 1.77 -19.48 21.25
C ILE A 328 0.95 -18.80 22.35
N ARG A 329 1.48 -17.71 22.89
CA ARG A 329 0.73 -16.82 23.79
C ARG A 329 0.25 -15.62 23.00
N VAL A 330 -1.08 -15.50 22.89
CA VAL A 330 -1.74 -14.39 22.20
C VAL A 330 -2.22 -13.36 23.22
N TYR A 331 -1.88 -12.10 22.99
CA TYR A 331 -2.29 -10.97 23.82
C TYR A 331 -3.41 -10.18 23.14
N ALA A 332 -4.40 -9.77 23.92
CA ALA A 332 -5.56 -9.05 23.42
C ALA A 332 -5.95 -7.94 24.43
N PRO A 333 -5.20 -6.82 24.45
CA PRO A 333 -5.30 -5.82 25.53
C PRO A 333 -6.68 -5.19 25.72
N LEU A 334 -7.50 -5.16 24.66
CA LEU A 334 -8.85 -4.57 24.66
C LEU A 334 -9.95 -5.56 25.08
N HIS A 335 -9.60 -6.79 25.43
CA HIS A 335 -10.54 -7.83 25.80
C HIS A 335 -10.53 -8.09 27.31
N SER A 336 -11.65 -8.60 27.84
CA SER A 336 -11.74 -9.03 29.25
C SER A 336 -10.73 -10.15 29.56
N LYS A 337 -10.55 -11.09 28.63
CA LYS A 337 -9.42 -12.01 28.63
C LYS A 337 -8.27 -11.41 27.83
N VAL A 338 -7.29 -10.86 28.56
CA VAL A 338 -6.15 -10.12 28.00
C VAL A 338 -5.06 -11.02 27.39
N SER A 339 -5.02 -12.31 27.73
CA SER A 339 -4.09 -13.25 27.11
C SER A 339 -4.59 -14.70 27.12
N MET A 340 -4.11 -15.51 26.16
CA MET A 340 -4.43 -16.93 26.05
C MET A 340 -3.25 -17.71 25.48
N ALA A 341 -2.93 -18.87 26.07
CA ALA A 341 -2.02 -19.84 25.47
C ALA A 341 -2.82 -20.74 24.51
N ILE A 342 -2.33 -20.90 23.28
CA ILE A 342 -3.01 -21.62 22.21
C ILE A 342 -2.06 -22.65 21.62
N GLN A 343 -2.41 -23.92 21.73
CA GLN A 343 -1.76 -24.99 20.98
C GLN A 343 -2.14 -24.89 19.50
N LEU A 344 -1.13 -24.73 18.65
CA LEU A 344 -1.27 -24.70 17.20
C LEU A 344 -1.24 -26.12 16.64
N ASN A 345 -2.07 -26.35 15.62
CA ASN A 345 -1.99 -27.51 14.75
C ASN A 345 -1.90 -27.06 13.28
N SER A 346 -1.78 -28.02 12.36
CA SER A 346 -1.61 -27.74 10.92
C SER A 346 -2.81 -27.07 10.25
N GLN A 347 -3.97 -27.00 10.93
CA GLN A 347 -5.20 -26.39 10.42
C GLN A 347 -5.57 -25.08 11.13
N THR A 348 -4.96 -24.76 12.27
CA THR A 348 -5.25 -23.53 13.01
C THR A 348 -4.97 -22.30 12.15
N LYS A 349 -6.00 -21.51 11.85
CA LYS A 349 -5.90 -20.24 11.12
C LYS A 349 -5.97 -19.04 12.05
N ALA A 350 -5.52 -17.88 11.57
CA ALA A 350 -5.60 -16.63 12.30
C ALA A 350 -7.04 -16.28 12.73
N LYS A 351 -8.02 -16.51 11.85
CA LYS A 351 -9.44 -16.31 12.18
C LYS A 351 -9.97 -17.22 13.27
N ASP A 352 -9.43 -18.43 13.41
CA ASP A 352 -9.86 -19.37 14.45
C ASP A 352 -9.41 -18.87 15.82
N ILE A 353 -8.23 -18.24 15.89
CA ILE A 353 -7.74 -17.58 17.10
C ILE A 353 -8.63 -16.38 17.46
N LEU A 354 -8.95 -15.52 16.49
CA LEU A 354 -9.85 -14.38 16.71
C LEU A 354 -11.23 -14.86 17.20
N ALA A 355 -11.80 -15.89 16.58
CA ALA A 355 -13.08 -16.47 16.97
C ALA A 355 -13.06 -17.00 18.42
N ARG A 356 -11.98 -17.68 18.85
CA ARG A 356 -11.82 -18.13 20.24
C ARG A 356 -11.87 -16.98 21.24
N PHE A 357 -11.15 -15.88 20.96
CA PHE A 357 -11.21 -14.69 21.81
C PHE A 357 -12.61 -14.07 21.83
N HIS A 358 -13.30 -13.99 20.70
CA HIS A 358 -14.67 -13.47 20.65
C HIS A 358 -15.65 -14.33 21.47
N CYS A 359 -15.58 -15.66 21.35
CA CYS A 359 -16.44 -16.57 22.11
C CYS A 359 -16.24 -16.44 23.62
N GLU A 360 -14.99 -16.36 24.09
CA GLU A 360 -14.70 -16.25 25.52
C GLU A 360 -15.04 -14.87 26.11
N ASN A 361 -14.94 -13.80 25.31
CA ASN A 361 -15.30 -12.45 25.73
C ASN A 361 -16.80 -12.14 25.65
N SER A 362 -17.59 -12.95 24.93
CA SER A 362 -19.05 -12.74 24.79
C SER A 362 -19.80 -12.77 26.12
N ARG A 363 -19.19 -13.34 27.17
CA ARG A 363 -19.73 -13.42 28.54
C ARG A 363 -19.41 -12.21 29.44
N GLY A 364 -18.61 -11.23 28.99
CA GLY A 364 -18.18 -10.11 29.85
C GLY A 364 -17.72 -8.82 29.16
N SER A 365 -17.84 -8.66 27.84
CA SER A 365 -17.36 -7.47 27.13
C SER A 365 -18.35 -6.30 27.10
N SER A 366 -17.88 -5.07 27.35
CA SER A 366 -18.60 -3.83 27.00
C SER A 366 -18.98 -3.78 25.52
N GLN A 367 -20.14 -3.18 25.20
CA GLN A 367 -20.69 -3.06 23.84
C GLN A 367 -19.70 -2.47 22.80
N ASN A 368 -18.71 -1.70 23.24
CA ASN A 368 -17.72 -1.01 22.39
C ASN A 368 -16.78 -1.93 21.58
N VAL A 369 -16.55 -3.19 22.00
CA VAL A 369 -15.64 -4.12 21.28
C VAL A 369 -16.37 -4.91 20.18
N ARG A 370 -17.70 -5.08 20.29
CA ARG A 370 -18.48 -5.95 19.39
C ARG A 370 -18.60 -5.43 17.95
N GLY A 371 -18.31 -4.14 17.72
CA GLY A 371 -18.39 -3.51 16.40
C GLY A 371 -17.06 -3.27 15.68
N GLN A 372 -15.91 -3.50 16.33
CA GLN A 372 -14.60 -3.22 15.72
C GLN A 372 -14.05 -4.45 15.00
N ILE A 373 -13.70 -4.30 13.73
CA ILE A 373 -12.97 -5.33 12.98
C ILE A 373 -11.58 -5.47 13.59
N GLN A 374 -11.23 -6.66 14.05
CA GLN A 374 -9.94 -6.97 14.66
C GLN A 374 -9.10 -7.85 13.75
N SER A 375 -7.78 -7.76 13.92
CA SER A 375 -6.79 -8.57 13.22
C SER A 375 -5.75 -9.11 14.19
N LEU A 376 -5.20 -10.28 13.85
CA LEU A 376 -4.06 -10.85 14.56
C LEU A 376 -2.76 -10.35 13.93
N HIS A 377 -1.83 -9.90 14.76
CA HIS A 377 -0.54 -9.40 14.34
C HIS A 377 0.58 -10.29 14.88
N GLU A 378 1.59 -10.56 14.04
CA GLU A 378 2.93 -10.94 14.49
C GLU A 378 3.78 -9.67 14.65
N ILE A 379 4.50 -9.56 15.75
CA ILE A 379 5.30 -8.37 16.10
C ILE A 379 6.67 -8.84 16.58
N GLY A 380 7.73 -8.23 16.07
CA GLY A 380 9.10 -8.58 16.45
C GLY A 380 9.59 -9.92 15.89
N GLY A 381 10.71 -10.39 16.44
CA GLY A 381 11.50 -11.45 15.84
C GLY A 381 12.09 -11.00 14.51
N ASN A 382 11.85 -11.73 13.43
CA ASN A 382 12.36 -11.38 12.11
C ASN A 382 11.44 -10.46 11.29
N ILE A 383 10.40 -9.88 11.87
CA ILE A 383 9.54 -8.89 11.22
C ILE A 383 9.20 -7.78 12.20
N GLY A 384 9.03 -6.54 11.73
CA GLY A 384 8.68 -5.42 12.60
C GLY A 384 7.27 -5.57 13.15
N GLN A 385 6.28 -5.48 12.26
CA GLN A 385 4.88 -5.76 12.53
C GLN A 385 4.22 -6.25 11.23
N HIS A 386 3.40 -7.30 11.34
CA HIS A 386 2.62 -7.80 10.22
C HIS A 386 1.22 -8.23 10.66
N CYS A 387 0.21 -7.60 10.08
CA CYS A 387 -1.21 -7.96 10.17
C CYS A 387 -1.47 -9.21 9.32
N LEU A 388 -1.95 -10.28 9.93
CA LEU A 388 -2.11 -11.57 9.26
C LEU A 388 -3.45 -11.65 8.51
N ASP A 389 -3.43 -12.25 7.33
CA ASP A 389 -4.66 -12.68 6.63
C ASP A 389 -5.46 -13.61 7.55
N PRO A 390 -6.79 -13.47 7.64
CA PRO A 390 -7.65 -14.36 8.43
C PRO A 390 -7.47 -15.85 8.09
N ASP A 391 -7.11 -16.18 6.85
CA ASP A 391 -6.87 -17.54 6.36
C ASP A 391 -5.40 -18.01 6.50
N ALA A 392 -4.50 -17.20 7.05
CA ALA A 392 -3.12 -17.60 7.31
C ALA A 392 -3.06 -18.74 8.33
N PHE A 393 -2.28 -19.78 8.03
CA PHE A 393 -2.09 -20.92 8.92
C PHE A 393 -1.03 -20.61 9.96
N MET A 394 -1.45 -20.58 11.22
CA MET A 394 -0.64 -20.03 12.32
C MET A 394 0.61 -20.84 12.62
N LEU A 395 0.57 -22.16 12.44
CA LEU A 395 1.76 -23.00 12.64
C LEU A 395 2.85 -22.68 11.61
N ASP A 396 2.48 -22.39 10.37
CA ASP A 396 3.43 -21.99 9.33
C ASP A 396 4.03 -20.60 9.61
N VAL A 397 3.20 -19.63 10.03
CA VAL A 397 3.67 -18.29 10.41
C VAL A 397 4.60 -18.37 11.63
N TYR A 398 4.25 -19.15 12.65
CA TYR A 398 5.09 -19.37 13.83
C TYR A 398 6.45 -19.97 13.47
N ARG A 399 6.49 -21.00 12.63
CA ARG A 399 7.76 -21.60 12.18
C ARG A 399 8.63 -20.61 11.39
N ALA A 400 8.01 -19.70 10.64
CA ALA A 400 8.73 -18.66 9.92
C ALA A 400 9.23 -17.53 10.84
N ASN A 401 8.66 -17.36 12.04
CA ASN A 401 9.02 -16.33 13.00
C ASN A 401 8.77 -16.80 14.45
N PRO A 402 9.61 -17.69 14.99
CA PRO A 402 9.36 -18.33 16.29
C PRO A 402 9.47 -17.36 17.46
N GLN A 403 10.16 -16.22 17.27
CA GLN A 403 10.37 -15.17 18.27
C GLN A 403 9.31 -14.07 18.22
N ALA A 404 8.26 -14.23 17.42
CA ALA A 404 7.18 -13.25 17.31
C ALA A 404 6.35 -13.18 18.60
N GLU A 405 5.96 -11.96 18.95
CA GLU A 405 4.83 -11.70 19.83
C GLU A 405 3.52 -11.70 19.01
N TRP A 406 2.47 -12.28 19.58
CA TRP A 406 1.17 -12.43 18.91
C TRP A 406 0.15 -11.53 19.58
N VAL A 407 -0.36 -10.53 18.85
CA VAL A 407 -1.23 -9.49 19.43
C VAL A 407 -2.47 -9.27 18.58
N ILE A 408 -3.65 -9.28 19.21
CA ILE A 408 -4.91 -8.87 18.58
C ILE A 408 -5.05 -7.36 18.72
N LYS A 409 -5.23 -6.67 17.60
CA LYS A 409 -5.43 -5.22 17.54
C LYS A 409 -6.67 -4.88 16.69
N PRO A 410 -7.31 -3.73 16.93
CA PRO A 410 -8.29 -3.19 15.99
C PRO A 410 -7.61 -2.94 14.63
N LYS A 411 -8.30 -3.26 13.54
CA LYS A 411 -7.87 -2.91 12.20
C LYS A 411 -8.07 -1.41 12.01
N ALA A 412 -7.01 -0.67 11.69
CA ALA A 412 -7.14 0.73 11.28
C ALA A 412 -8.02 0.79 10.02
N SER A 413 -9.07 1.62 10.05
CA SER A 413 -10.04 1.76 8.95
C SER A 413 -9.44 2.48 7.75
#